data_AF-A0A7S2F9F7-F1
#
_entry.id   AF-A0A7S2F9F7-F1
#
_cell.length_a   1.000
_cell.length_b   1.000
_cell.length_c   1.000
_cell.angle_alpha   90.00
_cell.angle_beta   90.00
_cell.angle_gamma   90.00
#
_symmetry.space_group_name_H-M   'P 1'
#
loop_
_entity.id
_entity.type
_entity.pdbx_description
1 polymer ?
#
loop_
_entity_poly.entity_id
_entity_poly.type
_entity_poly.pdbx_seq_one_letter_code
_entity_poly.pdbx_strand_id
1 'polypeptide(L)'
;MALAFTFCSYNGFLQGTMLKELEGRVAWSPLTIAGLGIMLFGAYHNVLADYTLRSLRRTSSSAQRYVAPPNVGLFTWVSGANFLGEIVEWSGYAMLCGGALPAVAFAAFTALNIGPRAVHHHADYCKKIDGYDALGRTAIIPFLL
;
A
#
# COMPACT_ATOMS: atom_id res chain seq x y z
N MET A 1 18.62 6.70 1.47
CA MET A 1 18.16 7.17 2.80
C MET A 1 17.89 8.66 2.83
N ALA A 2 18.79 9.53 2.33
CA ALA A 2 18.56 10.98 2.29
C ALA A 2 17.25 11.41 1.60
N LEU A 3 16.96 10.90 0.39
CA LEU A 3 15.71 11.22 -0.33
C LEU A 3 14.45 10.86 0.46
N ALA A 4 14.40 9.68 1.07
CA ALA A 4 13.27 9.25 1.88
C ALA A 4 13.13 10.12 3.15
N PHE A 5 14.24 10.45 3.80
CA PHE A 5 14.22 11.34 4.97
C PHE A 5 13.68 12.73 4.62
N THR A 6 14.17 13.33 3.52
CA THR A 6 13.69 14.63 3.03
C THR A 6 12.22 14.57 2.65
N PHE A 7 11.80 13.54 1.90
CA PHE A 7 10.41 13.34 1.53
C PHE A 7 9.51 13.23 2.77
N CYS A 8 9.83 12.35 3.72
CA CYS A 8 9.01 12.15 4.91
C CYS A 8 8.93 13.41 5.79
N SER A 9 10.05 14.14 5.93
CA SER A 9 10.08 15.39 6.72
C SER A 9 9.20 16.46 6.09
N TYR A 10 9.31 16.64 4.77
CA TYR A 10 8.54 17.63 4.03
C TYR A 10 7.06 17.25 3.92
N ASN A 11 6.75 16.01 3.54
CA ASN A 11 5.38 15.52 3.45
C ASN A 11 4.70 15.57 4.82
N GLY A 12 5.37 15.13 5.89
CA GLY A 12 4.83 15.20 7.25
C GLY A 12 4.51 16.63 7.68
N PHE A 13 5.38 17.59 7.37
CA PHE A 13 5.09 19.01 7.61
C PHE A 13 3.87 19.49 6.83
N LEU A 14 3.77 19.19 5.52
CA LEU A 14 2.64 19.57 4.69
C LEU A 14 1.31 18.98 5.18
N GLN A 15 1.29 17.69 5.54
CA GLN A 15 0.07 17.06 6.06
C GLN A 15 -0.31 17.66 7.41
N GLY A 16 0.66 17.95 8.28
CA GLY A 16 0.41 18.57 9.58
C GLY A 16 -0.19 19.97 9.47
N THR A 17 0.36 20.83 8.60
CA THR A 17 -0.18 22.17 8.37
C THR A 17 -1.56 22.12 7.73
N MET A 18 -1.76 21.24 6.74
CA MET A 18 -3.06 21.00 6.11
C MET A 18 -4.11 20.55 7.13
N LEU A 19 -3.81 19.58 7.99
CA LEU A 19 -4.77 19.08 8.99
C LEU A 19 -5.23 20.18 9.96
N LYS A 20 -4.33 21.09 10.35
CA LYS A 20 -4.68 22.26 11.16
C LYS A 20 -5.63 23.20 10.41
N GLU A 21 -5.43 23.41 9.12
CA GLU A 21 -6.34 24.23 8.30
C GLU A 21 -7.72 23.58 8.11
N LEU A 22 -7.77 22.25 8.11
CA LEU A 22 -9.00 21.47 7.97
C LEU A 22 -9.79 21.34 9.28
N GLU A 23 -9.21 21.70 10.42
CA GLU A 23 -9.86 21.65 11.73
C GLU A 23 -11.16 22.47 11.72
N GLY A 24 -12.28 21.82 12.04
CA GLY A 24 -13.61 22.42 12.00
C GLY A 24 -14.17 22.73 10.60
N ARG A 25 -13.41 22.47 9.52
CA ARG A 25 -13.84 22.70 8.13
C ARG A 25 -14.34 21.43 7.43
N VAL A 26 -13.79 20.28 7.79
CA VAL A 26 -14.22 18.99 7.25
C VAL A 26 -15.31 18.41 8.13
N ALA A 27 -16.51 18.29 7.59
CA ALA A 27 -17.63 17.68 8.28
C ALA A 27 -17.54 16.14 8.27
N TRP A 28 -18.05 15.52 9.32
CA TRP A 28 -18.39 14.09 9.32
C TRP A 28 -19.57 13.87 8.37
N SER A 29 -19.26 13.45 7.15
CA SER A 29 -20.20 13.15 6.08
C SER A 29 -20.05 11.68 5.69
N PRO A 30 -21.02 11.08 4.98
CA PRO A 30 -20.88 9.72 4.48
C PRO A 30 -19.59 9.51 3.69
N LEU A 31 -19.11 10.54 2.97
CA LEU A 31 -17.86 10.49 2.22
C LEU A 31 -16.62 10.41 3.13
N THR A 32 -16.55 11.24 4.18
CA THR A 32 -15.40 11.25 5.09
C THR A 32 -15.39 10.01 6.00
N ILE A 33 -16.55 9.50 6.38
CA ILE A 33 -16.70 8.21 7.08
C ILE A 33 -16.27 7.04 6.18
N ALA A 34 -16.69 7.04 4.91
CA ALA A 34 -16.23 6.04 3.94
C ALA A 34 -14.70 6.15 3.74
N GLY A 35 -14.16 7.37 3.64
CA GLY A 35 -12.72 7.62 3.58
C GLY A 35 -11.96 7.02 4.77
N LEU A 36 -12.45 7.22 5.99
CA LEU A 36 -11.90 6.59 7.20
C LEU A 36 -11.95 5.06 7.11
N GLY A 37 -13.07 4.49 6.68
CA GLY A 37 -13.21 3.05 6.49
C GLY A 37 -12.22 2.48 5.48
N ILE A 38 -12.05 3.16 4.33
CA ILE A 38 -11.09 2.80 3.28
C ILE A 38 -9.65 2.90 3.81
N MET A 39 -9.34 3.98 4.54
CA MET A 39 -8.02 4.18 5.14
C MET A 39 -7.66 3.03 6.09
N LEU A 40 -8.57 2.68 7.01
CA LEU A 40 -8.36 1.60 7.97
C LEU A 40 -8.29 0.22 7.30
N PHE A 41 -9.11 -0.02 6.28
CA PHE A 41 -9.06 -1.25 5.48
C PHE A 41 -7.70 -1.40 4.79
N GLY A 42 -7.20 -0.33 4.15
CA GLY A 42 -5.90 -0.30 3.52
C GLY A 42 -4.77 -0.54 4.51
N ALA A 43 -4.77 0.20 5.63
CA ALA A 43 -3.77 0.08 6.68
C ALA A 43 -3.72 -1.35 7.27
N TYR A 44 -4.89 -1.94 7.54
CA TYR A 44 -4.97 -3.32 8.02
C TYR A 44 -4.32 -4.30 7.03
N HIS A 45 -4.66 -4.22 5.75
CA HIS A 45 -4.12 -5.13 4.74
C HIS A 45 -2.64 -4.89 4.45
N ASN A 46 -2.19 -3.64 4.50
CA ASN A 46 -0.78 -3.27 4.42
C ASN A 46 0.01 -3.97 5.54
N VAL A 47 -0.37 -3.73 6.79
CA VAL A 47 0.29 -4.32 7.98
C VAL A 47 0.23 -5.84 7.98
N LEU A 48 -0.92 -6.42 7.60
CA LEU A 48 -1.10 -7.87 7.49
C LEU A 48 -0.14 -8.47 6.46
N ALA A 49 -0.09 -7.89 5.25
CA ALA A 49 0.77 -8.37 4.18
C ALA A 49 2.26 -8.28 4.58
N ASP A 50 2.65 -7.16 5.18
CA ASP A 50 4.00 -6.94 5.67
C ASP A 50 4.37 -7.91 6.80
N TYR A 51 3.43 -8.21 7.70
CA TYR A 51 3.59 -9.24 8.73
C TYR A 51 3.81 -10.61 8.11
N THR A 52 3.01 -10.99 7.11
CA THR A 52 3.18 -12.25 6.37
C THR A 52 4.55 -12.33 5.67
N LEU A 53 5.00 -11.27 5.02
CA LEU A 53 6.32 -11.25 4.38
C LEU A 53 7.47 -11.38 5.40
N ARG A 54 7.33 -10.74 6.57
CA ARG A 54 8.30 -10.88 7.66
C ARG A 54 8.31 -12.29 8.25
N SER A 55 7.15 -12.93 8.41
CA SER A 55 7.09 -14.30 8.94
C SER A 55 7.75 -15.30 7.98
N LEU A 56 7.59 -15.11 6.66
CA LEU A 56 8.27 -15.96 5.66
C LEU A 56 9.78 -15.91 5.80
N ARG A 57 10.37 -14.74 6.04
CA ARG A 57 11.84 -14.62 6.24
C ARG A 57 12.34 -15.37 7.48
N ARG A 58 11.49 -15.54 8.51
CA ARG A 58 11.85 -16.27 9.73
C ARG A 58 11.81 -17.78 9.53
N THR A 59 10.93 -18.26 8.66
CA THR A 59 10.71 -19.70 8.44
C THR A 59 11.46 -20.26 7.23
N SER A 60 11.92 -19.39 6.32
CA SER A 60 12.68 -19.80 5.13
C SER A 60 14.13 -20.11 5.50
N SER A 61 14.69 -21.19 4.95
CA SER A 61 16.12 -21.48 5.06
C SER A 61 16.94 -20.46 4.26
N SER A 62 18.20 -20.22 4.64
CA SER A 62 19.08 -19.26 3.96
C SER A 62 19.30 -19.57 2.46
N ALA A 63 19.03 -20.81 2.04
CA ALA A 63 19.10 -21.26 0.65
C ALA A 63 17.87 -20.84 -0.20
N GLN A 64 16.68 -20.67 0.40
CA GLN A 64 15.48 -20.22 -0.31
C GLN A 64 15.30 -18.71 -0.16
N ARG A 65 15.90 -17.95 -1.08
CA ARG A 65 15.83 -16.48 -1.09
C ARG A 65 14.44 -15.93 -1.49
N TYR A 66 13.66 -16.68 -2.27
CA TYR A 66 12.33 -16.28 -2.75
C TYR A 66 11.30 -17.36 -2.42
N VAL A 67 10.28 -16.99 -1.65
CA VAL A 67 9.16 -17.86 -1.28
C VAL A 67 7.86 -17.13 -1.61
N ALA A 68 6.93 -17.82 -2.26
CA ALA A 68 5.64 -17.27 -2.58
C ALA A 68 4.85 -17.02 -1.28
N PRO A 69 4.28 -15.82 -1.08
CA PRO A 69 3.40 -15.59 0.05
C PRO A 69 2.19 -16.52 0.00
N PRO A 70 1.71 -17.06 1.14
CA PRO A 70 0.49 -17.86 1.18
C PRO A 70 -0.74 -17.02 0.79
N ASN A 71 -1.83 -17.70 0.43
CA ASN A 71 -3.12 -17.05 0.13
C ASN A 71 -3.76 -16.48 1.40
N VAL A 72 -3.31 -15.30 1.83
CA VAL A 72 -3.80 -14.59 3.01
C VAL A 72 -4.07 -13.13 2.64
N GLY A 73 -5.27 -12.65 2.96
CA GLY A 73 -5.70 -11.29 2.62
C GLY A 73 -5.56 -11.01 1.12
N LEU A 74 -4.97 -9.87 0.78
CA LEU A 74 -4.79 -9.43 -0.61
C LEU A 74 -3.80 -10.30 -1.40
N PHE A 75 -2.94 -11.11 -0.76
CA PHE A 75 -2.06 -12.04 -1.49
C PHE A 75 -2.83 -13.12 -2.25
N THR A 76 -4.11 -13.33 -1.92
CA THR A 76 -4.98 -14.22 -2.71
C THR A 76 -5.15 -13.75 -4.15
N TRP A 77 -5.05 -12.44 -4.38
CA TRP A 77 -5.34 -11.82 -5.68
C TRP A 77 -4.11 -11.18 -6.32
N VAL A 78 -3.24 -10.58 -5.51
CA VAL A 78 -2.12 -9.78 -6.03
C VAL A 78 -0.78 -10.13 -5.37
N SER A 79 0.30 -10.01 -6.14
CA SER A 79 1.67 -10.19 -5.65
C SER A 79 2.14 -9.05 -4.75
N GLY A 80 1.75 -7.82 -5.03
CA GLY A 80 2.09 -6.61 -4.27
C GLY A 80 1.04 -6.25 -3.22
N ALA A 81 0.60 -7.20 -2.40
CA ALA A 81 -0.50 -7.00 -1.44
C ALA A 81 -0.28 -5.85 -0.45
N ASN A 82 0.94 -5.69 0.07
CA ASN A 82 1.29 -4.57 0.95
C ASN A 82 1.22 -3.23 0.21
N PHE A 83 1.70 -3.18 -1.04
CA PHE A 83 1.64 -1.98 -1.87
C PHE A 83 0.18 -1.60 -2.21
N LEU A 84 -0.67 -2.56 -2.56
CA LEU A 84 -2.09 -2.30 -2.77
C LEU A 84 -2.75 -1.77 -1.49
N GLY A 85 -2.46 -2.38 -0.33
CA GLY A 85 -2.96 -1.91 0.97
C GLY A 85 -2.58 -0.46 1.24
N GLU A 86 -1.31 -0.09 1.02
CA GLU A 86 -0.81 1.26 1.23
C GLU A 86 -1.41 2.29 0.25
N ILE A 87 -1.64 1.92 -1.02
CA ILE A 87 -2.35 2.80 -1.98
C ILE A 87 -3.79 3.05 -1.53
N VAL A 88 -4.50 1.99 -1.09
CA VAL A 88 -5.88 2.11 -0.60
C VAL A 88 -5.94 2.94 0.68
N GLU A 89 -4.97 2.74 1.59
CA GLU A 89 -4.83 3.51 2.83
C GLU A 89 -4.76 5.02 2.55
N TRP A 90 -3.82 5.44 1.71
CA TRP A 90 -3.62 6.86 1.42
C TRP A 90 -4.73 7.45 0.56
N SER A 91 -5.38 6.66 -0.29
CA SER A 91 -6.58 7.07 -1.01
C SER A 91 -7.75 7.36 -0.05
N GLY A 92 -7.95 6.50 0.94
CA GLY A 92 -8.92 6.72 2.01
C GLY A 92 -8.58 7.94 2.87
N TYR A 93 -7.31 8.15 3.19
CA TYR A 93 -6.84 9.36 3.89
C TYR A 93 -7.13 10.65 3.12
N ALA A 94 -6.92 10.65 1.79
CA ALA A 94 -7.25 11.79 0.94
C ALA A 94 -8.76 12.09 0.95
N MET A 95 -9.60 11.06 0.90
CA MET A 95 -11.06 11.20 1.04
C MET A 95 -11.47 11.71 2.43
N LEU A 96 -10.85 11.19 3.50
CA LEU A 96 -11.08 11.63 4.88
C LEU A 96 -10.74 13.11 5.06
N CYS A 97 -9.68 13.60 4.40
CA CYS A 97 -9.30 15.01 4.39
C CYS A 97 -10.15 15.88 3.45
N GLY A 98 -11.29 15.37 2.96
CA GLY A 98 -12.19 16.11 2.07
C GLY A 98 -11.59 16.38 0.68
N GLY A 99 -10.61 15.60 0.24
CA GLY A 99 -9.92 15.79 -1.04
C GLY A 99 -8.90 16.94 -1.02
N ALA A 100 -8.42 17.33 0.17
CA ALA A 100 -7.39 18.36 0.30
C ALA A 100 -6.14 18.01 -0.55
N LEU A 101 -5.64 19.02 -1.27
CA LEU A 101 -4.60 18.84 -2.28
C LEU A 101 -3.34 18.14 -1.75
N PRO A 102 -2.79 18.46 -0.55
CA PRO A 102 -1.62 17.75 -0.02
C PRO A 102 -1.88 16.26 0.22
N ALA A 103 -3.06 15.87 0.71
CA ALA A 103 -3.42 14.47 0.93
C ALA A 103 -3.61 13.72 -0.39
N VAL A 104 -4.29 14.33 -1.38
CA VAL A 104 -4.47 13.76 -2.72
C VAL A 104 -3.12 13.60 -3.43
N ALA A 105 -2.25 14.61 -3.36
CA ALA A 105 -0.92 14.57 -3.93
C ALA A 105 -0.08 13.45 -3.31
N PHE A 106 -0.19 13.25 -2.00
CA PHE A 106 0.50 12.16 -1.32
C PHE A 106 -0.02 10.79 -1.76
N ALA A 107 -1.33 10.58 -1.83
CA ALA A 107 -1.92 9.33 -2.33
C ALA A 107 -1.46 9.01 -3.77
N ALA A 108 -1.47 10.01 -4.65
CA ALA A 108 -0.98 9.87 -6.02
C ALA A 108 0.53 9.55 -6.06
N PHE A 109 1.34 10.26 -5.28
CA PHE A 109 2.78 10.02 -5.20
C PHE A 109 3.09 8.61 -4.70
N THR A 110 2.38 8.15 -3.67
CA THR A 110 2.50 6.77 -3.18
C THR A 110 2.23 5.79 -4.31
N ALA A 111 1.07 5.88 -4.99
CA ALA A 111 0.72 4.98 -6.08
C ALA A 111 1.76 4.97 -7.22
N LEU A 112 2.27 6.14 -7.60
CA LEU A 112 3.28 6.27 -8.66
C LEU A 112 4.67 5.73 -8.25
N ASN A 113 5.00 5.70 -6.96
CA ASN A 113 6.27 5.15 -6.48
C ASN A 113 6.20 3.65 -6.24
N ILE A 114 5.18 3.18 -5.51
CA ILE A 114 5.10 1.77 -5.11
C ILE A 114 4.38 0.90 -6.13
N GLY A 115 3.56 1.49 -7.01
CA GLY A 115 2.90 0.79 -8.12
C GLY A 115 3.89 0.09 -9.07
N PRO A 116 4.84 0.82 -9.68
CA PRO A 116 5.87 0.20 -10.52
C PRO A 116 6.72 -0.83 -9.78
N ARG A 117 6.95 -0.61 -8.47
CA ARG A 117 7.68 -1.56 -7.62
C ARG A 117 6.92 -2.88 -7.46
N ALA A 118 5.59 -2.85 -7.35
CA ALA A 118 4.76 -4.05 -7.31
C ALA A 118 4.86 -4.86 -8.61
N VAL A 119 4.85 -4.20 -9.76
CA VAL A 119 5.03 -4.83 -11.08
C VAL A 119 6.39 -5.51 -11.18
N HIS A 120 7.45 -4.85 -10.73
CA HIS A 120 8.78 -5.46 -10.69
C HIS A 120 8.84 -6.66 -9.74
N HIS A 121 8.20 -6.58 -8.56
CA HIS A 121 8.13 -7.70 -7.63
C HIS A 121 7.37 -8.89 -8.21
N HIS A 122 6.25 -8.65 -8.90
CA HIS A 122 5.48 -9.69 -9.58
C HIS A 122 6.33 -10.39 -10.65
N ALA A 123 6.97 -9.61 -11.54
CA ALA A 123 7.86 -10.16 -12.56
C ALA A 123 9.03 -10.96 -11.97
N ASP A 124 9.58 -10.51 -10.83
CA ASP A 124 10.60 -11.24 -10.10
C ASP A 124 10.09 -12.57 -9.53
N TYR A 125 8.86 -12.61 -9.00
CA TYR A 125 8.26 -13.84 -8.51
C TYR A 125 8.02 -14.86 -9.63
N CYS A 126 7.43 -14.44 -10.75
CA CYS A 126 7.22 -15.31 -11.93
C CYS A 126 8.54 -15.92 -12.44
N LYS A 127 9.64 -15.14 -12.41
CA LYS A 127 10.96 -15.61 -12.88
C LYS A 127 11.69 -16.52 -11.90
N LYS A 128 11.46 -16.36 -10.59
CA LYS A 128 12.33 -16.95 -9.55
C LYS A 128 11.65 -18.05 -8.73
N ILE A 129 10.32 -18.16 -8.82
CA ILE A 129 9.54 -19.15 -8.07
C ILE A 129 8.88 -20.09 -9.07
N ASP A 130 9.32 -21.34 -9.07
CA ASP A 130 8.76 -22.36 -9.94
C ASP A 130 7.25 -22.54 -9.69
N GLY A 131 6.47 -22.50 -10.76
CA GLY A 131 5.01 -22.66 -10.70
C GLY A 131 4.23 -21.45 -10.17
N TYR A 132 4.86 -20.29 -9.98
CA TYR A 132 4.17 -19.09 -9.48
C TYR A 132 2.99 -18.65 -10.35
N ASP A 133 3.12 -18.77 -11.67
CA ASP A 133 2.08 -18.36 -12.63
C ASP A 133 0.77 -19.15 -12.46
N ALA A 134 0.84 -20.38 -11.96
CA ALA A 134 -0.33 -21.21 -11.68
C ALA A 134 -1.21 -20.64 -10.55
N LEU A 135 -0.69 -19.69 -9.77
CA LEU A 135 -1.44 -18.99 -8.72
C LEU A 135 -2.41 -17.94 -9.28
N GLY A 136 -2.28 -17.53 -10.55
CA GLY A 136 -3.20 -16.59 -11.20
C GLY A 136 -3.26 -15.19 -10.55
N ARG A 137 -2.22 -14.80 -9.82
CA ARG A 137 -2.13 -13.47 -9.18
C ARG A 137 -1.79 -12.40 -10.20
N THR A 138 -2.32 -11.20 -10.03
CA THR A 138 -1.86 -10.01 -10.76
C THR A 138 -0.84 -9.24 -9.92
N ALA A 139 -0.18 -8.21 -10.45
CA ALA A 139 0.86 -7.49 -9.74
C ALA A 139 0.33 -6.64 -8.58
N ILE A 140 -0.72 -5.84 -8.82
CA ILE A 140 -1.22 -4.83 -7.86
C ILE A 140 -2.71 -4.51 -7.96
N ILE A 141 -3.32 -4.52 -9.15
CA ILE A 141 -4.77 -4.33 -9.34
C ILE A 141 -5.38 -5.72 -9.57
N PRO A 142 -6.23 -6.21 -8.67
CA PRO A 142 -6.87 -7.51 -8.82
C PRO A 142 -7.52 -7.65 -10.20
N PHE A 143 -7.27 -8.78 -10.88
CA PHE A 143 -7.85 -9.14 -12.18
C PHE A 143 -7.45 -8.27 -13.38
N LEU A 144 -6.63 -7.23 -13.19
CA LEU A 144 -6.25 -6.32 -14.26
C LEU A 144 -4.74 -6.20 -14.45
N LEU A 145 -4.01 -5.82 -13.38
CA LEU A 145 -2.59 -5.49 -13.46
C LEU A 145 -1.79 -6.10 -12.33
#